data_AF-A0A451B763-F1
#
_entry.id   AF-A0A451B763-F1
#
_cell.length_a   1.000
_cell.length_b   1.000
_cell.length_c   1.000
_cell.angle_alpha   90.00
_cell.angle_beta   90.00
_cell.angle_gamma   90.00
#
_symmetry.space_group_name_H-M   'P 1'
#
loop_
_entity.id
_entity.type
_entity.pdbx_description
1 polymer ?
#
loop_
_entity_poly.entity_id
_entity_poly.type
_entity_poly.pdbx_seq_one_letter_code
_entity_poly.pdbx_strand_id
1 'polypeptide(L)' 'MKNLLAKLPPFLLPDAESYGLVLALDEQGNIVRSLHDVGGAHVKEITSVEEHDGYLYLGNLHQDWIGRLKL' A
#
# COMPACT_ATOMS: atom_id res chain seq x y z
N MET A 1 -3.64 -11.08 -21.71
CA MET A 1 -2.42 -10.38 -21.24
C MET A 1 -1.70 -11.12 -20.11
N LYS A 2 -2.34 -11.39 -18.96
CA LYS A 2 -1.71 -12.04 -17.79
C LYS A 2 -0.96 -13.36 -18.11
N ASN A 3 -1.56 -14.24 -18.93
CA ASN A 3 -0.96 -15.52 -19.34
C ASN A 3 0.28 -15.40 -20.24
N LEU A 4 0.48 -14.25 -20.91
CA LEU A 4 1.66 -14.02 -21.74
C LEU A 4 2.82 -13.51 -20.89
N LEU A 5 2.53 -12.58 -19.97
CA LEU A 5 3.51 -12.07 -19.00
C LEU A 5 4.07 -13.19 -18.11
N ALA A 6 3.23 -14.10 -17.62
CA ALA A 6 3.65 -15.22 -16.77
C ALA A 6 4.65 -16.19 -17.45
N LYS A 7 4.82 -16.11 -18.78
CA LYS A 7 5.73 -16.95 -19.57
C LYS A 7 7.02 -16.22 -19.96
N LEU A 8 7.16 -14.94 -19.63
CA LEU A 8 8.37 -14.18 -19.91
C LEU A 8 9.47 -14.56 -18.91
N PRO A 9 10.75 -14.57 -19.34
CA PRO A 9 11.88 -14.56 -18.43
C PRO A 9 11.76 -13.40 -17.41
N PRO A 10 12.19 -13.57 -16.15
CA PRO A 10 12.01 -12.55 -15.10
C PRO A 10 12.54 -11.16 -15.44
N PHE A 11 13.63 -11.06 -16.21
CA PHE A 11 14.24 -9.80 -16.61
C PHE A 11 13.42 -8.99 -17.64
N LEU A 12 12.36 -9.56 -18.22
CA LEU A 12 11.42 -8.86 -19.12
C LEU A 12 10.11 -8.49 -18.41
N LEU A 13 9.94 -8.90 -17.16
CA LEU A 13 8.77 -8.49 -16.39
C LEU A 13 8.95 -7.04 -15.95
N PRO A 14 7.89 -6.21 -16.03
CA PRO A 14 7.93 -4.89 -15.42
C PRO A 14 8.05 -5.04 -13.90
N ASP A 15 8.86 -4.18 -13.30
CA ASP A 15 8.95 -4.08 -11.84
C ASP A 15 7.62 -3.57 -11.26
N ALA A 16 7.35 -3.93 -10.00
CA ALA A 16 6.21 -3.39 -9.28
C ALA A 16 6.42 -1.88 -9.07
N GLU A 17 5.42 -1.08 -9.46
CA GLU A 17 5.43 0.35 -9.14
C GLU A 17 5.31 0.55 -7.63
N SER A 18 6.15 1.44 -7.09
CA SER A 18 6.04 1.83 -5.68
C SER A 18 4.75 2.62 -5.47
N TYR A 19 3.92 2.15 -4.55
CA TYR A 19 2.62 2.76 -4.25
C TYR A 19 2.18 2.47 -2.82
N GLY A 20 1.71 3.50 -2.12
CA GLY A 20 1.05 3.35 -0.82
C GLY A 20 -0.46 3.51 -0.95
N LEU A 21 -1.23 2.54 -0.44
CA LEU A 21 -2.69 2.57 -0.43
C LEU A 21 -3.23 2.19 0.95
N VAL A 22 -4.10 3.02 1.50
CA VAL A 22 -4.93 2.70 2.67
C VAL A 22 -6.39 3.00 2.34
N LEU A 23 -7.27 2.04 2.56
CA LEU A 23 -8.71 2.17 2.37
C LEU A 23 -9.40 2.04 3.73
N ALA A 24 -10.25 3.01 4.06
CA ALA A 24 -11.21 2.86 5.14
C ALA A 24 -12.55 2.40 4.55
N LEU A 25 -13.12 1.36 5.14
CA LEU A 25 -14.38 0.78 4.72
C LEU A 25 -15.41 0.92 5.86
N ASP A 26 -16.68 1.10 5.53
CA ASP A 26 -17.78 0.92 6.49
C ASP A 26 -18.10 -0.58 6.69
N GLU A 27 -19.04 -0.89 7.58
CA GLU A 27 -19.48 -2.26 7.89
C GLU A 27 -20.11 -2.98 6.70
N GLN A 28 -20.53 -2.26 5.66
CA GLN A 28 -21.10 -2.80 4.42
C GLN A 28 -20.04 -2.97 3.33
N GLY A 29 -18.78 -2.61 3.61
CA GLY A 29 -17.67 -2.69 2.66
C GLY A 29 -17.61 -1.51 1.68
N ASN A 30 -18.37 -0.43 1.91
CA ASN A 30 -18.25 0.77 1.10
C ASN A 30 -17.00 1.55 1.50
N ILE A 31 -16.28 2.10 0.52
CA ILE A 31 -15.11 2.94 0.78
C ILE A 31 -15.56 4.29 1.34
N VAL A 32 -15.19 4.59 2.58
CA VAL A 32 -15.46 5.88 3.24
C VAL A 32 -14.28 6.84 3.17
N ARG A 33 -13.05 6.33 2.99
CA ARG A 33 -11.84 7.14 2.76
C ARG A 33 -10.82 6.33 1.97
N SER A 34 -10.10 7.01 1.08
CA SER A 34 -9.00 6.41 0.30
C SER A 34 -7.78 7.32 0.38
N LEU A 35 -6.68 6.79 0.90
CA LEU A 35 -5.42 7.51 1.06
C LEU A 35 -4.38 6.91 0.12
N HIS A 36 -3.71 7.79 -0.63
CA HIS A 36 -2.79 7.41 -1.70
C HIS A 36 -1.46 8.14 -1.53
N ASP A 37 -0.38 7.37 -1.48
CA ASP A 37 0.98 7.89 -1.64
C ASP A 37 1.48 7.49 -3.04
N VAL A 38 1.14 8.33 -4.03
CA VAL A 38 1.47 8.09 -5.44
C VAL A 38 2.99 8.11 -5.61
N GLY A 39 3.55 7.02 -6.12
CA GLY A 39 5.00 6.83 -6.23
C GLY A 39 5.65 6.25 -4.98
N GLY A 40 4.91 6.06 -3.88
CA GLY A 40 5.39 5.43 -2.65
C GLY A 40 6.58 6.13 -2.01
N ALA A 41 6.59 7.46 -2.05
CA ALA A 41 7.72 8.29 -1.58
C ALA A 41 7.86 8.27 -0.05
N HIS A 42 6.76 8.09 0.67
CA HIS A 42 6.69 8.09 2.12
C HIS A 42 6.39 6.70 2.66
N VAL A 43 5.50 5.94 2.01
CA VAL A 43 5.07 4.59 2.40
C VAL A 43 4.79 3.73 1.19
N LYS A 44 5.27 2.49 1.23
CA LYS A 44 5.00 1.45 0.22
C LYS A 44 4.99 0.09 0.91
N GLU A 45 4.46 -0.92 0.23
CA GLU A 45 4.43 -2.30 0.73
C GLU A 45 3.81 -2.39 2.13
N ILE A 46 2.71 -1.64 2.32
CA ILE A 46 2.00 -1.56 3.60
C ILE A 46 1.42 -2.93 3.93
N THR A 47 1.79 -3.47 5.09
CA THR A 47 1.36 -4.79 5.58
C THR A 47 0.31 -4.70 6.69
N SER A 48 0.28 -3.57 7.41
CA SER A 48 -0.67 -3.31 8.47
C SER A 48 -0.99 -1.82 8.58
N VAL A 49 -2.21 -1.55 9.05
CA VAL A 49 -2.69 -0.21 9.38
C VAL A 49 -3.41 -0.29 10.71
N GLU A 50 -3.03 0.55 11.67
CA GLU A 50 -3.67 0.63 12.97
C GLU A 50 -3.99 2.09 13.31
N GLU A 51 -5.24 2.36 13.69
CA GLU A 51 -5.65 3.64 14.21
C GLU A 51 -5.46 3.69 15.72
N HIS A 52 -4.74 4.70 16.21
CA HIS A 52 -4.55 4.92 17.64
C HIS A 52 -4.30 6.41 17.92
N ASP A 53 -5.03 6.96 18.91
CA ASP A 53 -4.92 8.37 19.37
C ASP A 53 -4.95 9.43 18.24
N GLY A 54 -5.82 9.26 17.24
CA GLY A 54 -5.95 10.20 16.13
C GLY A 54 -4.82 10.14 15.09
N TYR A 55 -4.08 9.03 15.08
CA TYR A 55 -3.07 8.73 14.07
C TYR A 55 -3.32 7.36 13.45
N LEU A 56 -2.94 7.23 12.18
CA LEU A 56 -2.73 5.94 11.53
C LEU A 56 -1.25 5.58 11.60
N TYR A 57 -0.97 4.37 12.09
CA TYR A 57 0.34 3.75 12.07
C TYR A 57 0.39 2.72 10.94
N LEU A 58 1.41 2.83 10.09
CA LEU A 58 1.56 2.06 8.86
C LEU A 58 2.79 1.17 8.96
N GLY A 59 2.57 -0.13 9.12
CA GLY A 59 3.60 -1.14 9.03
C GLY A 59 3.93 -1.44 7.56
N ASN A 60 5.19 -1.73 7.28
CA ASN A 60 5.66 -2.05 5.93
C ASN A 60 6.59 -3.27 5.97
N LEU A 61 6.80 -3.90 4.81
CA LEU A 61 7.51 -5.19 4.73
C LEU A 61 9.04 -5.07 4.84
N HIS A 62 9.63 -3.99 4.33
CA HIS A 62 11.07 -3.92 4.06
C HIS A 62 11.81 -2.75 4.71
N GLN A 63 11.10 -1.81 5.33
CA GLN A 63 11.71 -0.63 5.95
C GLN A 63 11.91 -0.84 7.46
N ASP A 64 12.82 -0.07 8.04
CA ASP A 64 13.20 -0.10 9.45
C ASP A 64 12.47 0.97 10.29
N TRP A 65 11.39 1.55 9.75
CA TRP A 65 10.60 2.60 10.38
C TRP A 65 9.09 2.32 10.21
N ILE A 66 8.29 2.96 11.07
CA ILE A 66 6.81 2.91 11.04
C ILE A 66 6.28 4.23 10.49
N GLY A 67 5.42 4.16 9.48
CA GLY A 67 4.77 5.35 8.92
C GLY A 67 3.72 5.89 9.89
N ARG A 68 3.58 7.21 10.01
CA ARG A 68 2.56 7.83 10.86
C ARG A 68 1.85 8.98 10.12
N LEU A 69 0.52 8.90 10.05
CA LEU A 69 -0.32 9.94 9.44
C LEU A 69 -1.34 10.45 10.46
N LYS A 70 -1.51 11.77 10.55
CA LYS A 70 -2.53 12.38 11.41
C LYS A 70 -3.91 12.28 10.73
N LEU A 71 -4.93 11.86 11.48
CA LEU A 71 -6.30 11.69 10.97
C LEU A 71 -7.09 12.99 10.86
#